data_AF-R9KSU2-F1
#
_entry.id   AF-R9KSU2-F1
#
_cell.length_a   1.000
_cell.length_b   1.000
_cell.length_c   1.000
_cell.angle_alpha   90.00
_cell.angle_beta   90.00
_cell.angle_gamma   90.00
#
_symmetry.space_group_name_H-M   'P 1'
#
loop_
_entity.id
_entity.type
_entity.pdbx_description
1 polymer ?
#
loop_
_entity_poly.entity_id
_entity_poly.type
_entity_poly.pdbx_seq_one_letter_code
_entity_poly.pdbx_strand_id
1 'polypeptide(L)'
;MKLTRHNGRSGKNGTYNPRHNDRRFDVENSGHIDSERAKKNVYWDCYRGYTTAGSREDSSQPDFSFEQIELAYYTENYSDFIEAQNARNEKNRHTERNRTVRDLLKNNKTCPEESIYQIGTVEESVPPEAV
;
A
#
# COMPACT_ATOMS: atom_id res chain seq x y z
N MET A 1 1.97 23.19 -3.43
CA MET A 1 2.09 21.83 -2.86
C MET A 1 0.70 21.38 -2.42
N LYS A 2 0.18 20.32 -3.02
CA LYS A 2 -1.15 19.77 -2.69
C LYS A 2 -0.96 18.50 -1.88
N LEU A 3 -1.57 18.45 -0.69
CA LEU A 3 -1.61 17.26 0.15
C LEU A 3 -3.03 16.71 0.12
N THR A 4 -3.18 15.48 -0.37
CA THR A 4 -4.44 14.74 -0.29
C THR A 4 -4.20 13.51 0.58
N ARG A 5 -5.01 13.38 1.63
CA ARG A 5 -5.04 12.18 2.47
C ARG A 5 -6.28 11.38 2.12
N HIS A 6 -6.11 10.09 1.93
CA HIS A 6 -7.22 9.18 1.69
C HIS A 6 -6.96 7.85 2.39
N ASN A 7 -7.99 7.33 3.05
CA ASN A 7 -7.95 5.96 3.57
C ASN A 7 -8.17 5.04 2.37
N GLY A 8 -7.08 4.57 1.77
CA GLY A 8 -7.12 3.87 0.49
C GLY A 8 -8.11 2.70 0.48
N ARG A 9 -8.10 1.82 1.49
CA ARG A 9 -8.86 0.56 1.38
C ARG A 9 -10.34 0.68 1.73
N SER A 10 -10.83 1.86 2.11
CA SER A 10 -12.18 2.07 2.65
C SER A 10 -12.92 3.19 1.90
N GLY A 11 -13.43 2.90 0.70
CA GLY A 11 -14.19 3.86 -0.11
C GLY A 11 -15.39 3.25 -0.82
N LYS A 12 -16.42 4.06 -1.10
CA LYS A 12 -17.67 3.69 -1.79
C LYS A 12 -17.44 3.17 -3.23
N ASN A 13 -16.28 3.48 -3.81
CA ASN A 13 -15.91 3.20 -5.20
C ASN A 13 -14.82 2.11 -5.34
N GLY A 14 -14.65 1.27 -4.31
CA GLY A 14 -13.73 0.14 -4.35
C GLY A 14 -12.41 0.39 -3.61
N THR A 15 -11.79 -0.72 -3.22
CA THR A 15 -10.51 -0.81 -2.52
C THR A 15 -9.43 -0.14 -3.36
N TYR A 16 -8.80 0.92 -2.85
CA TYR A 16 -7.53 1.39 -3.39
C TYR A 16 -6.61 0.19 -3.62
N ASN A 17 -6.12 0.06 -4.84
CA ASN A 17 -5.29 -1.05 -5.23
C ASN A 17 -3.82 -0.60 -5.12
N PRO A 18 -3.05 -1.09 -4.12
CA PRO A 18 -1.64 -0.73 -3.96
C PRO A 18 -0.81 -1.03 -5.21
N ARG A 19 -1.30 -1.90 -6.12
CA ARG A 19 -0.67 -2.16 -7.43
C ARG A 19 -0.48 -0.91 -8.27
N HIS A 20 -1.33 0.13 -8.13
CA HIS A 20 -1.15 1.38 -8.87
C HIS A 20 0.12 2.12 -8.45
N ASN A 21 0.40 2.19 -7.14
CA ASN A 21 1.63 2.77 -6.62
C ASN A 21 2.83 1.88 -6.91
N ASP A 22 2.65 0.57 -6.78
CA ASP A 22 3.71 -0.41 -7.01
C ASP A 22 4.10 -0.53 -8.50
N ARG A 23 3.31 0.04 -9.41
CA ARG A 23 3.46 -0.08 -10.88
C ARG A 23 3.57 -1.55 -11.33
N ARG A 24 2.96 -2.47 -10.59
CA ARG A 24 2.89 -3.92 -10.90
C ARG A 24 1.71 -4.23 -11.82
N PHE A 25 1.69 -3.55 -12.95
CA PHE A 25 0.77 -3.70 -14.06
C PHE A 25 1.46 -3.21 -15.33
N ASP A 26 0.88 -3.51 -16.48
CA ASP A 26 1.41 -3.04 -17.75
C ASP A 26 1.21 -1.51 -17.87
N VAL A 27 2.29 -0.76 -17.64
CA VAL A 27 2.30 0.69 -17.69
C VAL A 27 2.03 1.20 -19.11
N GLU A 28 2.41 0.46 -20.15
CA GLU A 28 2.19 0.84 -21.56
C GLU A 28 0.71 0.85 -21.91
N ASN A 29 -0.08 0.01 -21.26
CA ASN A 29 -1.54 -0.04 -21.39
C ASN A 29 -2.27 1.09 -20.64
N SER A 30 -1.54 2.00 -19.98
CA SER A 30 -2.13 3.10 -19.23
C SER A 30 -1.84 4.45 -19.88
N GLY A 31 -2.81 4.96 -20.66
CA GLY A 31 -2.65 6.19 -21.47
C GLY A 31 -2.34 7.50 -20.71
N HIS A 32 -2.40 7.50 -19.37
CA HIS A 32 -2.08 8.65 -18.53
C HIS A 32 -0.74 8.56 -17.80
N ILE A 33 0.00 7.45 -17.95
CA ILE A 33 1.27 7.23 -17.25
C ILE A 33 2.41 7.31 -18.27
N ASP A 34 3.30 8.27 -18.08
CA ASP A 34 4.56 8.37 -18.82
C ASP A 34 5.51 7.27 -18.33
N SER A 35 5.76 6.28 -19.20
CA SER A 35 6.60 5.11 -18.92
C SER A 35 8.06 5.48 -18.67
N GLU A 36 8.59 6.51 -19.35
CA GLU A 36 9.96 7.00 -19.15
C GLU A 36 10.12 7.69 -17.79
N ARG A 37 9.08 8.39 -17.32
CA ARG A 37 9.06 8.93 -15.96
C ARG A 37 8.85 7.84 -14.92
N ALA A 38 8.05 6.82 -15.20
CA ALA A 38 7.83 5.70 -14.28
C ALA A 38 9.12 4.94 -13.94
N LYS A 39 10.07 4.85 -14.88
CA LYS A 39 11.41 4.29 -14.64
C LYS A 39 12.22 5.05 -13.58
N LYS A 40 11.90 6.33 -13.36
CA LYS A 40 12.56 7.20 -12.37
C LYS A 40 11.92 7.12 -10.98
N ASN A 41 10.88 6.30 -10.80
CA ASN A 41 10.26 6.12 -9.50
C ASN A 41 11.27 5.59 -8.49
N VAL A 42 11.24 6.19 -7.30
CA VAL A 42 11.93 5.69 -6.12
C VAL A 42 10.90 5.09 -5.19
N TYR A 43 11.16 3.87 -4.78
CA TYR A 43 10.36 3.14 -3.83
C TYR A 43 11.16 3.05 -2.54
N TRP A 44 10.49 3.14 -1.40
CA TRP A 44 11.14 2.98 -0.11
C TRP A 44 10.28 2.13 0.81
N ASP A 45 10.90 1.20 1.51
CA ASP A 45 10.25 0.43 2.57
C ASP A 45 11.20 0.18 3.75
N CYS A 46 10.61 -0.14 4.90
CA CYS A 46 11.34 -0.29 6.16
C CYS A 46 12.25 -1.53 6.22
N TYR A 47 12.17 -2.44 5.26
CA TYR A 47 12.96 -3.68 5.24
C TYR A 47 14.13 -3.61 4.28
N ARG A 48 13.94 -2.99 3.11
CA ARG A 48 14.93 -2.92 2.03
C ARG A 48 15.57 -1.54 1.85
N GLY A 49 15.00 -0.50 2.47
CA GLY A 49 15.41 0.87 2.20
C GLY A 49 14.91 1.33 0.83
N TYR A 50 15.71 2.09 0.08
CA TYR A 50 15.31 2.61 -1.22
C TYR A 50 15.57 1.59 -2.35
N THR A 51 14.61 1.46 -3.26
CA THR A 51 14.70 0.68 -4.50
C THR A 51 14.23 1.53 -5.67
N THR A 52 14.66 1.18 -6.88
CA THR A 52 14.27 1.83 -8.14
C THR A 52 13.72 0.79 -9.10
N ALA A 53 13.18 1.21 -10.25
CA ALA A 53 12.74 0.28 -11.28
C ALA A 53 13.85 -0.71 -11.69
N GLY A 54 15.08 -0.22 -11.88
CA GLY A 54 16.22 -1.08 -12.26
C GLY A 54 16.64 -2.05 -11.16
N SER A 55 16.57 -1.66 -9.87
CA SER A 55 16.92 -2.60 -8.79
C SER A 55 15.87 -3.69 -8.57
N ARG A 56 14.63 -3.49 -9.05
CA ARG A 56 13.57 -4.51 -8.99
C ARG A 56 13.74 -5.60 -10.06
N GLU A 57 14.36 -5.25 -11.19
CA GLU A 57 14.71 -6.20 -12.25
C GLU A 57 15.93 -7.07 -11.89
N ASP A 58 16.70 -6.65 -10.87
CA ASP A 58 17.82 -7.42 -10.36
C ASP A 58 17.32 -8.61 -9.51
N SER A 59 17.46 -9.82 -10.08
CA SER A 59 17.13 -11.09 -9.41
C SER A 59 17.96 -11.37 -8.14
N SER A 60 19.02 -10.60 -7.86
CA SER A 60 19.83 -10.75 -6.65
C SER A 60 19.10 -10.32 -5.37
N GLN A 61 18.05 -9.50 -5.50
CA GLN A 61 17.24 -8.99 -4.40
C GLN A 61 15.77 -9.41 -4.56
N PRO A 62 15.10 -9.87 -3.49
CA PRO A 62 13.69 -10.20 -3.57
C PRO A 62 12.82 -8.94 -3.81
N ASP A 63 12.05 -8.96 -4.90
CA ASP A 63 11.10 -7.89 -5.22
C ASP A 63 9.75 -8.09 -4.53
N PHE A 64 9.62 -7.54 -3.31
CA PHE A 64 8.37 -7.50 -2.55
C PHE A 64 7.45 -6.34 -2.94
N SER A 65 6.16 -6.66 -3.05
CA SER A 65 5.11 -5.67 -3.27
C SER A 65 4.85 -4.86 -2.01
N PHE A 66 4.22 -3.70 -2.16
CA PHE A 66 3.79 -2.93 -1.00
C PHE A 66 2.85 -3.72 -0.08
N GLU A 67 1.97 -4.56 -0.64
CA GLU A 67 1.09 -5.41 0.17
C GLU A 67 1.87 -6.48 0.96
N GLN A 68 2.95 -7.02 0.39
CA GLN A 68 3.81 -8.00 1.07
C GLN A 68 4.61 -7.36 2.20
N ILE A 69 5.22 -6.20 1.95
CA ILE A 69 5.94 -5.42 2.97
C ILE A 69 4.99 -5.05 4.11
N GLU A 70 3.80 -4.55 3.79
CA GLU A 70 2.81 -4.16 4.78
C GLU A 70 2.32 -5.34 5.61
N LEU A 71 2.07 -6.50 4.98
CA LEU A 71 1.73 -7.72 5.72
C LEU A 71 2.87 -8.16 6.64
N ALA A 72 4.12 -8.06 6.20
CA ALA A 72 5.29 -8.38 7.04
C ALA A 72 5.35 -7.46 8.26
N TYR A 73 5.20 -6.15 8.04
CA TYR A 73 5.16 -5.15 9.12
C TYR A 73 4.04 -5.41 10.11
N TYR A 74 2.83 -5.67 9.63
CA TYR A 74 1.70 -5.94 10.52
C TYR A 74 1.87 -7.25 11.28
N THR A 75 2.51 -8.24 10.68
CA THR A 75 2.80 -9.52 11.33
C THR A 75 3.81 -9.32 12.45
N GLU A 76 4.91 -8.63 12.18
CA GLU A 76 5.96 -8.35 13.16
C GLU A 76 5.44 -7.52 14.34
N ASN A 77 4.57 -6.54 14.09
CA ASN A 77 4.17 -5.58 15.11
C ASN A 77 2.86 -5.92 15.84
N TYR A 78 1.99 -6.76 15.26
CA TYR A 78 0.66 -7.02 15.81
C TYR A 78 0.31 -8.50 16.03
N SER A 79 1.14 -9.47 15.64
CA SER A 79 0.79 -10.89 15.83
C SER A 79 0.56 -11.22 17.30
N ASP A 80 1.45 -10.84 18.20
CA ASP A 80 1.32 -11.09 19.64
C ASP A 80 0.01 -10.51 20.21
N PHE A 81 -0.37 -9.32 19.77
CA PHE A 81 -1.62 -8.69 20.19
C PHE A 81 -2.85 -9.48 19.71
N ILE A 82 -2.80 -9.95 18.46
CA ILE A 82 -3.87 -10.75 17.85
C ILE A 82 -3.98 -12.11 18.55
N GLU A 83 -2.86 -12.79 18.79
CA GLU A 83 -2.81 -14.08 19.49
C GLU A 83 -3.36 -13.94 20.92
N ALA A 84 -2.91 -12.93 21.66
CA ALA A 84 -3.43 -12.67 23.00
C ALA A 84 -4.93 -12.37 23.00
N GLN A 85 -5.44 -11.66 21.98
CA GLN A 85 -6.87 -11.38 21.84
C GLN A 85 -7.66 -12.65 21.50
N ASN A 86 -7.16 -13.48 20.58
CA ASN A 86 -7.78 -14.74 20.19
C ASN A 86 -7.82 -15.73 21.37
N ALA A 87 -6.74 -15.84 22.16
CA ALA A 87 -6.71 -16.66 23.36
C ALA A 87 -7.76 -16.22 24.40
N ARG A 88 -7.99 -14.91 24.56
CA ARG A 88 -9.07 -14.38 25.43
C ARG A 88 -10.45 -14.70 24.88
N ASN A 89 -10.64 -14.58 23.57
CA ASN A 89 -11.89 -14.93 22.91
C ASN A 89 -12.21 -16.42 23.09
N GLU A 90 -11.24 -17.30 22.88
CA GLU A 90 -11.34 -18.75 23.10
C GLU A 90 -11.72 -19.08 24.54
N LYS A 91 -11.02 -18.48 25.52
CA LYS A 91 -11.34 -18.63 26.94
C LYS A 91 -12.79 -18.25 27.26
N ASN A 92 -13.30 -17.22 26.58
CA ASN A 92 -14.67 -16.74 26.72
C ASN A 92 -15.67 -17.41 25.76
N ARG A 93 -15.24 -18.44 25.01
CA ARG A 93 -16.06 -19.19 24.04
C ARG A 93 -16.61 -18.32 22.88
N HIS A 94 -15.87 -17.28 22.52
CA HIS A 94 -16.18 -16.34 21.44
C HIS A 94 -15.23 -16.52 20.23
N THR A 95 -15.01 -17.75 19.78
CA THR A 95 -14.07 -18.04 18.68
C THR A 95 -14.47 -17.40 17.36
N GLU A 96 -15.74 -17.02 17.18
CA GLU A 96 -16.22 -16.25 16.03
C GLU A 96 -15.58 -14.86 15.91
N ARG A 97 -14.99 -14.36 17.01
CA ARG A 97 -14.30 -13.05 17.06
C ARG A 97 -12.80 -13.16 16.79
N ASN A 98 -12.28 -14.38 16.62
CA ASN A 98 -10.88 -14.58 16.29
C ASN A 98 -10.58 -14.02 14.91
N ARG A 99 -9.40 -13.42 14.79
CA ARG A 99 -8.97 -12.76 13.57
C ARG A 99 -7.51 -13.05 13.29
N THR A 100 -7.14 -12.89 12.03
CA THR A 100 -5.76 -12.96 11.56
C THR A 100 -5.19 -11.56 11.40
N VAL A 101 -3.87 -11.48 11.22
CA VAL A 101 -3.18 -10.24 10.83
C VAL A 101 -3.75 -9.67 9.52
N ARG A 102 -4.12 -10.54 8.56
CA ARG A 102 -4.76 -10.10 7.30
C ARG A 102 -6.12 -9.46 7.51
N ASP A 103 -6.89 -9.95 8.48
CA ASP A 103 -8.18 -9.36 8.83
C ASP A 103 -8.01 -7.98 9.47
N LEU A 104 -6.96 -7.81 10.29
CA LEU A 104 -6.58 -6.50 10.82
C LEU A 104 -6.20 -5.53 9.70
N LEU A 105 -5.39 -5.98 8.74
CA LEU A 105 -4.92 -5.16 7.62
C LEU A 105 -6.07 -4.67 6.71
N LYS A 106 -7.10 -5.50 6.52
CA LYS A 106 -8.27 -5.17 5.67
C LYS A 106 -9.38 -4.42 6.40
N ASN A 107 -9.30 -4.32 7.73
CA ASN A 107 -10.35 -3.68 8.51
C ASN A 107 -10.30 -2.16 8.35
N ASN A 108 -11.42 -1.55 7.98
CA ASN A 108 -11.52 -0.11 7.73
C ASN A 108 -11.11 0.79 8.91
N LYS A 109 -11.23 0.31 10.15
CA LYS A 109 -10.86 1.04 11.36
C LYS A 109 -9.36 1.03 11.65
N THR A 110 -8.63 0.07 11.09
CA THR A 110 -7.19 -0.14 11.31
C THR A 110 -6.43 -0.18 9.99
N CYS A 111 -7.11 0.16 8.90
CA CYS A 111 -6.54 0.24 7.58
C CYS A 111 -5.52 1.37 7.58
N PRO A 112 -4.31 1.11 7.07
CA PRO A 112 -3.32 2.16 6.90
C PRO A 112 -3.85 3.27 6.00
N GLU A 113 -3.53 4.51 6.38
CA GLU A 113 -3.89 5.70 5.63
C GLU A 113 -2.82 6.01 4.58
N GLU A 114 -3.23 6.35 3.37
CA GLU A 114 -2.31 6.86 2.36
C GLU A 114 -2.30 8.39 2.39
N SER A 115 -1.11 8.96 2.30
CA SER A 115 -0.91 10.40 2.11
C SER A 115 -0.14 10.62 0.83
N ILE A 116 -0.77 11.26 -0.17
CA ILE A 116 -0.12 11.62 -1.43
C ILE A 116 0.33 13.07 -1.35
N TYR A 117 1.63 13.27 -1.54
CA TYR A 117 2.25 14.57 -1.67
C TYR A 117 2.50 14.84 -3.15
N GLN A 118 1.75 15.77 -3.74
CA GLN A 118 2.05 16.27 -5.07
C GLN A 118 2.93 17.53 -4.93
N ILE A 119 4.19 17.38 -5.32
CA ILE A 119 5.21 18.43 -5.30
C ILE A 119 5.45 18.89 -6.75
N GLY A 120 4.95 20.08 -7.08
CA GLY A 120 5.05 20.71 -8.40
C GLY A 120 4.34 22.08 -8.42
N THR A 121 4.66 22.91 -9.40
CA THR A 121 3.98 24.18 -9.69
C THR A 121 2.68 23.91 -10.45
N VAL A 122 1.58 24.53 -9.99
CA VAL A 122 0.22 24.36 -10.55
C VAL A 122 0.17 24.72 -12.04
N GLU A 123 1.08 25.57 -12.50
CA GLU A 123 1.11 26.15 -13.85
C GLU A 123 1.62 25.17 -14.94
N GLU A 124 2.26 24.06 -14.59
CA GLU A 124 2.76 23.04 -15.54
C GLU A 124 2.02 21.68 -15.45
N SER A 125 0.92 21.60 -14.69
CA SER A 125 0.11 20.39 -14.57
C SER A 125 -1.28 20.57 -15.17
N VAL A 126 -1.71 19.63 -16.01
CA VAL A 126 -3.05 19.65 -16.64
C VAL A 126 -4.12 19.46 -15.55
N PRO A 127 -5.12 20.36 -15.43
CA PRO A 127 -6.24 20.19 -14.52
C PRO A 127 -7.09 18.97 -14.91
N PRO A 128 -7.59 18.17 -13.95
CA PRO A 128 -8.42 17.00 -14.25
C PRO A 128 -9.76 17.31 -14.92
N GLU A 129 -10.17 18.58 -14.98
CA GLU A 129 -11.49 19.02 -15.44
C GLU A 129 -11.57 19.27 -16.96
N ALA A 130 -10.60 18.79 -17.74
CA ALA A 130 -10.54 18.95 -19.19
C ALA A 130 -10.64 17.63 -19.98
N VAL A 131 -11.56 16.74 -19.59
CA VAL A 131 -12.02 15.59 -20.41
C VAL A 131 -13.53 15.55 -20.43
#